data_AF-A0A0K0EWY2-F1
#
_entry.id   AF-A0A0K0EWY2-F1
#
_cell.length_a   1.000
_cell.length_b   1.000
_cell.length_c   1.000
_cell.angle_alpha   90.00
_cell.angle_beta   90.00
_cell.angle_gamma   90.00
#
_symmetry.space_group_name_H-M   'P 1'
#
loop_
_entity.id
_entity.type
_entity.pdbx_description
1 polymer ?
#
loop_
_entity_poly.entity_id
_entity_poly.type
_entity_poly.pdbx_seq_one_letter_code
_entity_poly.pdbx_strand_id
1 'polypeptide(L)'
;MLRIITKRSISLHNKCSKNKEIMNLYNESKAKIELMTLKSPINPRGVFAQNELNLRHIGAFGFDYDYTLCVYKKELNKLIYNLTMNVLIEDKKYPNALKSLPYDFDFAIRGLHFDIENSCLLKIDAFNTIQPGSVYRGRRRLTNEEILKQYKSFNLPDSKIKKMMQLNDLFSLPWAGILSNIVDYCDNVIGNVIAYTLHDDVKEAVGKVHSSGMMYKAVMGNIENYVHPNENLRPYFETLLKNKSKELFIISNSPYNFINAGMTYMMGDDWRHFFKYIIVSAKKPDFFKKDTPFRLYDEQLNTVVWFRQVDELEEGKIYCNGNINAFSKMANFKNPNVLYFGDHMFSDLADPILQLGWRTAAIVPELAREIRLQNQKDYIRNIVWIDALTEIYERYQYLKDECNDCAKILTELENERKEARESAKAKFNPHFGSLFRTYNNMTYFSKRLSRLADIYTSRVSNLNNYSDRHSFYARRNALPHETPLGFSKLDMYE
;
A
#
# COMPACT_ATOMS: atom_id res chain seq x y z
N MET A 1 70.02 27.98 2.60
CA MET A 1 69.03 27.94 3.68
C MET A 1 68.20 26.66 3.53
N LEU A 2 68.62 25.59 4.22
CA LEU A 2 67.82 24.39 4.39
C LEU A 2 66.64 24.71 5.34
N ARG A 3 65.41 24.46 4.91
CA ARG A 3 64.25 24.38 5.82
C ARG A 3 63.96 22.92 6.12
N ILE A 4 64.19 22.57 7.38
CA ILE A 4 63.98 21.28 8.01
C ILE A 4 62.49 20.89 7.89
N ILE A 5 62.21 19.77 7.23
CA ILE A 5 60.93 19.08 7.28
C ILE A 5 60.91 18.29 8.58
N THR A 6 60.23 18.80 9.60
CA THR A 6 59.94 18.05 10.83
C THR A 6 58.87 17.01 10.52
N LYS A 7 59.31 15.77 10.25
CA LYS A 7 58.46 14.58 10.38
C LYS A 7 57.97 14.51 11.83
N ARG A 8 56.70 14.83 12.07
CA ARG A 8 56.00 14.42 13.29
C ARG A 8 55.92 12.89 13.27
N SER A 9 56.77 12.26 14.07
CA SER A 9 56.61 10.89 14.54
C SER A 9 55.29 10.81 15.33
N ILE A 10 54.24 10.29 14.68
CA ILE A 10 53.00 9.91 15.35
C ILE A 10 53.33 8.66 16.17
N SER A 11 53.28 8.79 17.49
CA SER A 11 53.45 7.66 18.41
C SER A 11 52.36 6.63 18.15
N LEU A 12 52.76 5.46 17.69
CA LEU A 12 51.97 4.24 17.81
C LEU A 12 51.73 3.96 19.31
N HIS A 13 50.47 3.70 19.66
CA HIS A 13 49.98 3.24 20.98
C HIS A 13 49.64 4.30 22.05
N ASN A 14 48.79 5.28 21.71
CA ASN A 14 47.87 5.79 22.72
C ASN A 14 46.61 4.92 22.73
N LYS A 15 46.34 4.22 23.86
CA LYS A 15 45.04 3.59 24.12
C LYS A 15 43.97 4.67 23.95
N CYS A 16 43.21 4.61 22.86
CA CYS A 16 42.21 5.63 22.56
C CYS A 16 41.10 5.56 23.61
N SER A 17 41.04 6.51 24.54
CA SER A 17 40.03 6.55 25.60
C SER A 17 38.59 6.55 25.07
N LYS A 18 38.40 7.02 23.82
CA LYS A 18 37.12 7.04 23.12
C LYS A 18 36.56 5.66 22.82
N ASN A 19 37.38 4.61 22.71
CA ASN A 19 36.87 3.25 22.51
C ASN A 19 36.02 2.78 23.71
N LYS A 20 36.44 3.11 24.94
CA LYS A 20 35.69 2.83 26.17
C LYS A 20 34.41 3.67 26.24
N GLU A 21 34.47 4.92 25.81
CA GLU A 21 33.30 5.81 25.78
C GLU A 21 32.21 5.26 24.85
N ILE A 22 32.59 4.83 23.63
CA ILE A 22 31.67 4.19 22.67
C ILE A 22 31.05 2.93 23.28
N MET A 23 31.86 2.04 23.85
CA MET A 23 31.37 0.78 24.43
C MET A 23 30.51 0.99 25.68
N ASN A 24 30.79 2.02 26.49
CA ASN A 24 29.95 2.38 27.62
C ASN A 24 28.57 2.84 27.13
N LEU A 25 28.51 3.76 26.16
CA LEU A 25 27.25 4.22 25.57
C LEU A 25 26.46 3.08 24.92
N TYR A 26 27.16 2.15 24.26
CA TYR A 26 26.56 0.93 23.70
C TYR A 26 25.88 0.10 24.80
N ASN A 27 26.62 -0.25 25.87
CA ASN A 27 26.12 -1.09 26.95
C ASN A 27 24.99 -0.42 27.74
N GLU A 28 25.14 0.88 28.02
CA GLU A 28 24.10 1.68 28.69
C GLU A 28 22.82 1.74 27.85
N SER A 29 22.94 2.02 26.55
CA SER A 29 21.79 2.04 25.63
C SER A 29 21.08 0.69 25.60
N LYS A 30 21.83 -0.41 25.53
CA LYS A 30 21.29 -1.77 25.49
C LYS A 30 20.52 -2.10 26.77
N ALA A 31 21.11 -1.84 27.94
CA ALA A 31 20.46 -2.03 29.23
C ALA A 31 19.18 -1.17 29.37
N LYS A 32 19.21 0.09 28.91
CA LYS A 32 18.03 0.98 28.90
C LYS A 32 16.88 0.41 28.06
N ILE A 33 17.18 -0.15 26.89
CA ILE A 33 16.17 -0.71 25.99
C ILE A 33 15.55 -2.00 26.57
N GLU A 34 16.34 -2.82 27.26
CA GLU A 34 15.84 -4.01 27.94
C GLU A 34 14.83 -3.65 29.04
N LEU A 35 15.14 -2.62 29.82
CA LEU A 35 14.33 -2.11 30.93
C LEU A 35 13.21 -1.13 30.50
N MET A 36 13.13 -0.77 29.21
CA MET A 36 12.19 0.23 28.70
C MET A 36 10.72 -0.20 28.93
N THR A 37 9.94 0.69 29.55
CA THR A 37 8.48 0.59 29.58
C THR A 37 7.90 0.97 28.22
N LEU A 38 7.14 0.06 27.62
CA LEU A 38 6.53 0.27 26.32
C LEU A 38 5.24 1.10 26.45
N LYS A 39 5.03 2.02 25.51
CA LYS A 39 3.77 2.78 25.40
C LYS A 39 2.61 1.85 25.05
N SER A 40 1.38 2.33 25.29
CA SER A 40 0.16 1.63 24.87
C SER A 40 0.20 1.31 23.37
N PRO A 41 -0.22 0.09 22.98
CA PRO A 41 -0.18 -0.35 21.60
C PRO A 41 -1.10 0.50 20.71
N ILE A 42 -0.72 0.69 19.45
CA ILE A 42 -1.56 1.38 18.47
C ILE A 42 -2.73 0.46 18.10
N ASN A 43 -3.95 1.00 18.10
CA ASN A 43 -5.15 0.21 17.77
C ASN A 43 -5.15 -0.19 16.26
N PRO A 44 -5.13 -1.50 15.91
CA PRO A 44 -5.20 -1.96 14.50
C PRO A 44 -6.50 -1.59 13.77
N ARG A 45 -7.54 -1.20 14.52
CA ARG A 45 -8.84 -0.72 14.03
C ARG A 45 -8.97 0.81 14.12
N GLY A 46 -7.86 1.52 14.30
CA GLY A 46 -7.86 2.99 14.32
C GLY A 46 -8.07 3.60 12.94
N VAL A 47 -8.53 4.86 12.93
CA VAL A 47 -8.52 5.74 11.75
C VAL A 47 -7.38 6.74 11.91
N PHE A 48 -6.51 6.81 10.89
CA PHE A 48 -5.28 7.60 10.93
C PHE A 48 -5.41 8.80 10.00
N ALA A 49 -5.19 9.99 10.55
CA ALA A 49 -5.38 11.25 9.84
C ALA A 49 -4.07 11.81 9.28
N GLN A 50 -4.09 12.20 8.02
CA GLN A 50 -3.04 12.98 7.35
C GLN A 50 -3.41 14.46 7.27
N ASN A 51 -4.71 14.77 7.19
CA ASN A 51 -5.27 16.11 7.23
C ASN A 51 -6.37 16.20 8.27
N GLU A 52 -6.73 17.43 8.65
CA GLU A 52 -7.89 17.65 9.51
C GLU A 52 -9.20 17.34 8.77
N LEU A 53 -10.03 16.45 9.33
CA LEU A 53 -11.31 16.06 8.74
C LEU A 53 -12.39 16.03 9.82
N ASN A 54 -13.37 16.91 9.71
CA ASN A 54 -14.53 16.95 10.59
C ASN A 54 -15.76 16.34 9.91
N LEU A 55 -16.22 15.20 10.44
CA LEU A 55 -17.33 14.44 9.88
C LEU A 55 -18.68 15.17 9.96
N ARG A 56 -18.81 16.21 10.79
CA ARG A 56 -20.01 17.05 10.86
C ARG A 56 -20.26 17.79 9.55
N HIS A 57 -19.21 18.15 8.82
CA HIS A 57 -19.33 18.92 7.58
C HIS A 57 -19.58 18.06 6.35
N ILE A 58 -19.42 16.74 6.46
CA ILE A 58 -19.62 15.79 5.37
C ILE A 58 -21.11 15.43 5.25
N GLY A 59 -21.66 15.68 4.07
CA GLY A 59 -23.06 15.40 3.71
C GLY A 59 -23.24 14.13 2.90
N ALA A 60 -22.26 13.74 2.10
CA ALA A 60 -22.35 12.56 1.26
C ALA A 60 -21.14 11.64 1.45
N PHE A 61 -21.38 10.34 1.57
CA PHE A 61 -20.37 9.31 1.76
C PHE A 61 -20.40 8.38 0.55
N GLY A 62 -19.36 8.46 -0.26
CA GLY A 62 -19.23 7.64 -1.47
C GLY A 62 -18.28 6.49 -1.25
N PHE A 63 -18.56 5.34 -1.84
CA PHE A 63 -17.74 4.14 -1.67
C PHE A 63 -17.40 3.51 -3.02
N ASP A 64 -16.14 3.10 -3.19
CA ASP A 64 -15.85 1.97 -4.08
C ASP A 64 -16.36 0.67 -3.45
N TYR A 65 -16.55 -0.35 -4.29
CA TYR A 65 -16.99 -1.67 -3.86
C TYR A 65 -15.82 -2.60 -3.55
N ASP A 66 -15.01 -2.94 -4.55
CA ASP A 66 -13.94 -3.92 -4.45
C ASP A 66 -12.85 -3.45 -3.49
N TYR A 67 -12.42 -4.32 -2.56
CA TYR A 67 -11.44 -4.03 -1.50
C TYR A 67 -11.75 -2.84 -0.57
N THR A 68 -12.87 -2.14 -0.77
CA THR A 68 -13.35 -1.02 0.03
C THR A 68 -14.53 -1.43 0.90
N LEU A 69 -15.69 -1.72 0.30
CA LEU A 69 -16.83 -2.34 1.00
C LEU A 69 -16.65 -3.85 1.10
N CYS A 70 -16.30 -4.48 -0.03
CA CYS A 70 -16.09 -5.91 -0.15
C CYS A 70 -14.63 -6.26 0.13
N VAL A 71 -14.35 -6.85 1.29
CA VAL A 71 -12.99 -7.27 1.65
C VAL A 71 -12.80 -8.73 1.26
N TYR A 72 -11.95 -8.98 0.26
CA TYR A 72 -11.67 -10.33 -0.21
C TYR A 72 -10.67 -11.08 0.68
N LYS A 73 -10.83 -12.41 0.73
CA LYS A 73 -9.87 -13.36 1.29
C LYS A 73 -8.70 -13.55 0.33
N LYS A 74 -7.56 -14.02 0.83
CA LYS A 74 -6.33 -14.20 0.01
C LYS A 74 -6.54 -15.18 -1.15
N GLU A 75 -7.47 -16.12 -1.00
CA GLU A 75 -7.86 -17.16 -1.94
C GLU A 75 -8.31 -16.60 -3.29
N LEU A 76 -8.82 -15.35 -3.33
CA LEU A 76 -9.12 -14.65 -4.58
C LEU A 76 -7.85 -14.47 -5.44
N ASN A 77 -6.71 -14.16 -4.82
CA ASN A 77 -5.46 -13.97 -5.56
C ASN A 77 -5.02 -15.27 -6.25
N LYS A 78 -5.17 -16.41 -5.55
CA LYS A 78 -4.89 -17.74 -6.13
C LYS A 78 -5.86 -18.08 -7.27
N LEU A 79 -7.14 -17.72 -7.14
CA LEU A 79 -8.12 -17.91 -8.22
C LEU A 79 -7.71 -17.11 -9.46
N ILE A 80 -7.41 -15.82 -9.32
CA ILE A 80 -6.99 -14.96 -10.44
C ILE A 80 -5.71 -15.47 -11.07
N TYR A 81 -4.72 -15.88 -10.25
CA TYR A 81 -3.48 -16.49 -10.73
C TYR A 81 -3.78 -17.72 -11.60
N ASN A 82 -4.55 -18.68 -11.09
CA ASN A 82 -4.87 -19.92 -11.81
C ASN A 82 -5.64 -19.67 -13.11
N LEU A 83 -6.66 -18.79 -13.07
CA LEU A 83 -7.44 -18.44 -14.26
C LEU A 83 -6.55 -17.79 -15.33
N THR A 84 -5.65 -16.90 -14.92
CA THR A 84 -4.75 -16.22 -15.86
C THR A 84 -3.72 -17.18 -16.44
N MET A 85 -3.14 -18.07 -15.62
CA MET A 85 -2.22 -19.11 -16.10
C MET A 85 -2.89 -20.03 -17.12
N ASN A 86 -4.15 -20.42 -16.88
CA ASN A 86 -4.92 -21.21 -17.85
C ASN A 86 -5.11 -20.44 -19.17
N VAL A 87 -5.47 -19.16 -19.12
CA VAL A 87 -5.61 -18.32 -20.33
C VAL A 87 -4.28 -18.22 -21.10
N LEU A 88 -3.15 -18.05 -20.41
CA LEU A 88 -1.83 -18.02 -21.05
C LEU A 88 -1.49 -19.35 -21.73
N ILE A 89 -1.80 -20.48 -21.10
CA ILE A 89 -1.53 -21.81 -21.65
C ILE A 89 -2.47 -22.12 -22.83
N GLU A 90 -3.77 -21.87 -22.66
CA GLU A 90 -4.79 -22.27 -23.63
C GLU A 90 -4.85 -21.32 -24.83
N ASP A 91 -4.83 -20.00 -24.61
CA ASP A 91 -4.98 -19.02 -25.68
C ASP A 91 -3.63 -18.60 -26.26
N LYS A 92 -2.64 -18.33 -25.41
CA LYS A 92 -1.31 -17.85 -25.82
C LYS A 92 -0.29 -18.98 -26.05
N LYS A 93 -0.68 -20.24 -25.82
CA LYS A 93 0.15 -21.44 -26.04
C LYS A 93 1.44 -21.47 -25.22
N TYR A 94 1.40 -20.88 -24.02
CA TYR A 94 2.51 -21.01 -23.07
C TYR A 94 2.67 -22.48 -22.64
N PRO A 95 3.89 -22.91 -22.24
CA PRO A 95 4.16 -24.30 -21.89
C PRO A 95 3.22 -24.86 -20.81
N ASN A 96 2.69 -26.07 -21.02
CA ASN A 96 1.81 -26.75 -20.06
C ASN A 96 2.45 -26.97 -18.68
N ALA A 97 3.79 -27.03 -18.61
CA ALA A 97 4.53 -27.14 -17.34
C ALA A 97 4.29 -25.96 -16.39
N LEU A 98 3.85 -24.80 -16.91
CA LEU A 98 3.51 -23.65 -16.06
C LEU A 98 2.31 -23.94 -15.15
N LYS A 99 1.43 -24.88 -15.51
CA LYS A 99 0.27 -25.27 -14.71
C LYS A 99 0.64 -25.81 -13.33
N SER A 100 1.82 -26.42 -13.19
CA SER A 100 2.30 -26.94 -11.90
C SER A 100 2.94 -25.87 -11.00
N LEU A 101 3.16 -24.64 -11.48
CA LEU A 101 3.77 -23.59 -10.67
C LEU A 101 2.76 -23.01 -9.67
N PRO A 102 2.97 -23.20 -8.36
CA PRO A 102 2.00 -22.77 -7.35
C PRO A 102 2.00 -21.25 -7.18
N TYR A 103 0.83 -20.70 -6.80
CA TYR A 103 0.75 -19.34 -6.30
C TYR A 103 1.32 -19.26 -4.88
N ASP A 104 2.30 -18.38 -4.68
CA ASP A 104 2.90 -18.10 -3.37
C ASP A 104 2.31 -16.82 -2.78
N PHE A 105 1.56 -16.97 -1.69
CA PHE A 105 0.92 -15.85 -0.98
C PHE A 105 1.90 -14.91 -0.29
N ASP A 106 3.11 -15.38 0.02
CA ASP A 106 4.07 -14.67 0.85
C ASP A 106 5.20 -14.06 0.02
N PHE A 107 5.18 -14.21 -1.30
CA PHE A 107 6.22 -13.65 -2.15
C PHE A 107 6.09 -12.14 -2.31
N ALA A 108 4.99 -11.67 -2.90
CA ALA A 108 4.82 -10.27 -3.29
C ALA A 108 3.95 -9.48 -2.30
N ILE A 109 4.21 -8.18 -2.22
CA ILE A 109 3.39 -7.22 -1.47
C ILE A 109 2.86 -6.14 -2.41
N ARG A 110 1.85 -5.39 -1.95
CA ARG A 110 1.33 -4.23 -2.67
C ARG A 110 2.38 -3.12 -2.71
N GLY A 111 2.34 -2.29 -3.74
CA GLY A 111 3.22 -1.12 -3.91
C GLY A 111 4.58 -1.40 -4.57
N LEU A 112 4.83 -2.63 -5.02
CA LEU A 112 6.03 -2.99 -5.78
C LEU A 112 5.99 -2.44 -7.20
N HIS A 113 7.17 -2.41 -7.84
CA HIS A 113 7.33 -2.03 -9.23
C HIS A 113 7.92 -3.20 -10.01
N PHE A 114 7.34 -3.48 -11.17
CA PHE A 114 7.88 -4.43 -12.14
C PHE A 114 8.53 -3.65 -13.28
N ASP A 115 9.84 -3.82 -13.40
CA ASP A 115 10.63 -3.29 -14.51
C ASP A 115 10.52 -4.23 -15.70
N ILE A 116 9.67 -3.86 -16.66
CA ILE A 116 9.36 -4.67 -17.85
C ILE A 116 10.62 -4.99 -18.64
N GLU A 117 11.46 -3.98 -18.89
CA GLU A 117 12.70 -4.09 -19.66
C GLU A 117 13.67 -5.12 -19.07
N ASN A 118 13.78 -5.14 -17.74
CA ASN A 118 14.72 -5.98 -17.02
C ASN A 118 14.10 -7.25 -16.45
N SER A 119 12.78 -7.39 -16.56
CA SER A 119 11.96 -8.43 -15.94
C SER A 119 12.22 -8.58 -14.43
N CYS A 120 12.37 -7.45 -13.75
CA CYS A 120 12.70 -7.39 -12.33
C CYS A 120 11.54 -6.83 -11.50
N LEU A 121 11.21 -7.50 -10.41
CA LEU A 121 10.32 -6.98 -9.37
C LEU A 121 11.17 -6.29 -8.29
N LEU A 122 10.88 -5.03 -7.98
CA LEU A 122 11.63 -4.24 -7.02
C LEU A 122 10.74 -3.39 -6.11
N LYS A 123 11.26 -3.07 -4.93
CA LYS A 123 10.67 -2.11 -4.01
C LYS A 123 11.48 -0.82 -3.96
N ILE A 124 10.79 0.31 -4.04
CA ILE A 124 11.39 1.63 -4.00
C ILE A 124 10.78 2.51 -2.90
N ASP A 125 11.57 3.44 -2.41
CA ASP A 125 11.15 4.43 -1.43
C ASP A 125 10.53 5.70 -2.06
N ALA A 126 10.12 6.63 -1.20
CA ALA A 126 9.53 7.91 -1.56
C ALA A 126 10.44 8.82 -2.42
N PHE A 127 11.74 8.52 -2.47
CA PHE A 127 12.78 9.25 -3.21
C PHE A 127 13.27 8.48 -4.44
N ASN A 128 12.54 7.43 -4.84
CA ASN A 128 12.88 6.52 -5.93
C ASN A 128 14.18 5.74 -5.70
N THR A 129 14.55 5.51 -4.43
CA THR A 129 15.68 4.67 -4.07
C THR A 129 15.22 3.22 -3.98
N ILE A 130 15.89 2.32 -4.69
CA ILE A 130 15.72 0.87 -4.54
C ILE A 130 16.06 0.49 -3.10
N GLN A 131 15.16 -0.24 -2.43
CA GLN A 131 15.48 -0.81 -1.13
C GLN A 131 16.48 -1.97 -1.31
N PRO A 132 17.66 -1.96 -0.68
CA PRO A 132 18.59 -3.07 -0.72
C PRO A 132 17.93 -4.42 -0.41
N GLY A 133 18.31 -5.45 -1.17
CA GLY A 133 17.80 -6.78 -0.93
C GLY A 133 16.32 -6.99 -1.26
N SER A 134 15.74 -6.14 -2.10
CA SER A 134 14.34 -6.21 -2.51
C SER A 134 14.15 -6.25 -4.02
N VAL A 135 15.19 -6.62 -4.77
CA VAL A 135 15.13 -6.76 -6.24
C VAL A 135 15.21 -8.24 -6.59
N TYR A 136 14.25 -8.70 -7.39
CA TYR A 136 14.13 -10.08 -7.82
C TYR A 136 13.99 -10.15 -9.33
N ARG A 137 14.77 -11.01 -9.98
CA ARG A 137 14.52 -11.45 -11.35
C ARG A 137 13.90 -12.83 -11.29
N GLY A 138 12.66 -12.95 -11.73
CA GLY A 138 11.86 -14.14 -11.44
C GLY A 138 11.76 -14.36 -9.94
N ARG A 139 12.19 -15.54 -9.46
CA ARG A 139 12.24 -15.87 -8.03
C ARG A 139 13.62 -15.67 -7.41
N ARG A 140 14.63 -15.31 -8.21
CA ARG A 140 16.01 -15.11 -7.75
C ARG A 140 16.23 -13.68 -7.30
N ARG A 141 16.65 -13.53 -6.04
CA ARG A 141 17.10 -12.24 -5.49
C ARG A 141 18.40 -11.81 -6.17
N LEU A 142 18.45 -10.55 -6.60
CA LEU A 142 19.68 -9.96 -7.14
C LEU A 142 20.60 -9.46 -6.02
N THR A 143 21.91 -9.57 -6.25
CA THR A 143 22.93 -8.96 -5.39
C THR A 143 23.04 -7.45 -5.63
N ASN A 144 23.67 -6.73 -4.70
CA ASN A 144 23.90 -5.29 -4.88
C ASN A 144 24.77 -5.01 -6.12
N GLU A 145 25.71 -5.90 -6.45
CA GLU A 145 26.57 -5.77 -7.63
C GLU A 145 25.77 -5.95 -8.93
N GLU A 146 24.86 -6.93 -8.98
CA GLU A 146 23.95 -7.12 -10.12
C GLU A 146 23.04 -5.91 -10.31
N ILE A 147 22.49 -5.37 -9.21
CA ILE A 147 21.66 -4.16 -9.22
C ILE A 147 22.46 -2.97 -9.76
N LEU A 148 23.67 -2.73 -9.26
CA LEU A 148 24.52 -1.63 -9.73
C LEU A 148 24.96 -1.82 -11.18
N LYS A 149 25.21 -3.05 -11.63
CA LYS A 149 25.51 -3.34 -13.04
C LYS A 149 24.33 -2.98 -13.95
N GLN A 150 23.11 -3.32 -13.52
CA GLN A 150 21.88 -3.16 -14.30
C GLN A 150 21.31 -1.73 -14.25
N TYR A 151 21.22 -1.14 -13.06
CA TYR A 151 20.58 0.17 -12.83
C TYR A 151 21.57 1.33 -12.71
N LYS A 152 22.89 1.05 -12.63
CA LYS A 152 23.98 2.03 -12.41
C LYS A 152 23.95 2.75 -11.05
N SER A 153 22.80 2.79 -10.39
CA SER A 153 22.59 3.40 -9.08
C SER A 153 21.38 2.76 -8.40
N PHE A 154 21.34 2.83 -7.07
CA PHE A 154 20.11 2.55 -6.32
C PHE A 154 19.07 3.67 -6.47
N ASN A 155 19.50 4.89 -6.79
CA ASN A 155 18.59 6.03 -7.02
C ASN A 155 18.14 6.02 -8.49
N LEU A 156 16.84 5.86 -8.71
CA LEU A 156 16.26 5.79 -10.05
C LEU A 156 15.71 7.15 -10.50
N PRO A 157 15.93 7.57 -11.76
CA PRO A 157 15.30 8.77 -12.29
C PRO A 157 13.79 8.56 -12.47
N ASP A 158 13.00 9.62 -12.34
CA ASP A 158 11.54 9.59 -12.54
C ASP A 158 11.15 9.01 -13.91
N SER A 159 11.96 9.25 -14.94
CA SER A 159 11.75 8.72 -16.29
C SER A 159 11.80 7.18 -16.33
N LYS A 160 12.61 6.55 -15.48
CA LYS A 160 12.66 5.09 -15.34
C LYS A 160 11.46 4.57 -14.56
N ILE A 161 11.08 5.23 -13.46
CA ILE A 161 9.89 4.84 -12.67
C ILE A 161 8.62 4.89 -13.52
N LYS A 162 8.45 5.91 -14.37
CA LYS A 162 7.30 6.04 -15.28
C LYS A 162 7.17 4.92 -16.31
N LYS A 163 8.26 4.21 -16.61
CA LYS A 163 8.28 3.06 -17.53
C LYS A 163 8.04 1.73 -16.83
N MET A 164 8.08 1.70 -15.50
CA MET A 164 7.80 0.51 -14.71
C MET A 164 6.31 0.35 -14.48
N MET A 165 5.84 -0.89 -14.47
CA MET A 165 4.49 -1.21 -14.03
C MET A 165 4.47 -1.12 -12.50
N GLN A 166 3.54 -0.35 -11.94
CA GLN A 166 3.36 -0.29 -10.51
C GLN A 166 2.19 -1.16 -10.05
N LEU A 167 2.44 -2.01 -9.06
CA LEU A 167 1.48 -2.95 -8.49
C LEU A 167 0.70 -2.25 -7.36
N ASN A 168 -0.26 -1.41 -7.74
CA ASN A 168 -0.91 -0.43 -6.85
C ASN A 168 -2.12 -0.93 -6.08
N ASP A 169 -2.73 -2.03 -6.47
CA ASP A 169 -3.94 -2.58 -5.86
C ASP A 169 -3.73 -4.03 -5.44
N LEU A 170 -4.71 -4.62 -4.75
CA LEU A 170 -4.62 -6.01 -4.31
C LEU A 170 -4.82 -7.00 -5.48
N PHE A 171 -5.50 -6.59 -6.55
CA PHE A 171 -5.63 -7.37 -7.80
C PHE A 171 -4.30 -7.51 -8.56
N SER A 172 -3.29 -6.71 -8.23
CA SER A 172 -1.96 -6.76 -8.83
C SER A 172 -1.01 -7.78 -8.17
N LEU A 173 -1.37 -8.36 -7.01
CA LEU A 173 -0.55 -9.41 -6.38
C LEU A 173 -0.44 -10.70 -7.23
N PRO A 174 -1.53 -11.21 -7.83
CA PRO A 174 -1.46 -12.29 -8.82
C PRO A 174 -0.48 -11.99 -9.96
N TRP A 175 -0.43 -10.75 -10.45
CA TRP A 175 0.51 -10.37 -11.52
C TRP A 175 1.96 -10.55 -11.10
N ALA A 176 2.31 -10.10 -9.89
CA ALA A 176 3.66 -10.29 -9.37
C ALA A 176 4.05 -11.77 -9.36
N GLY A 177 3.12 -12.63 -8.91
CA GLY A 177 3.30 -14.09 -8.91
C GLY A 177 3.49 -14.65 -10.31
N ILE A 178 2.61 -14.30 -11.25
CA ILE A 178 2.65 -14.79 -12.65
C ILE A 178 3.95 -14.36 -13.32
N LEU A 179 4.25 -13.06 -13.33
CA LEU A 179 5.45 -12.51 -13.96
C LEU A 179 6.71 -13.15 -13.36
N SER A 180 6.77 -13.28 -12.04
CA SER A 180 7.96 -13.83 -11.38
C SER A 180 8.13 -15.33 -11.65
N ASN A 181 7.04 -16.11 -11.63
CA ASN A 181 7.10 -17.54 -11.91
C ASN A 181 7.44 -17.83 -13.38
N ILE A 182 6.91 -17.04 -14.31
CA ILE A 182 7.21 -17.22 -15.74
C ILE A 182 8.64 -16.79 -16.05
N VAL A 183 9.11 -15.66 -15.52
CA VAL A 183 10.52 -15.24 -15.71
C VAL A 183 11.47 -16.28 -15.13
N ASP A 184 11.17 -16.84 -13.96
CA ASP A 184 11.98 -17.89 -13.34
C ASP A 184 11.98 -19.18 -14.17
N TYR A 185 10.83 -19.59 -14.70
CA TYR A 185 10.74 -20.74 -15.60
C TYR A 185 11.52 -20.50 -16.90
N CYS A 186 11.42 -19.31 -17.49
CA CYS A 186 12.13 -18.94 -18.70
C CYS A 186 13.65 -18.97 -18.49
N ASP A 187 14.14 -18.38 -17.40
CA ASP A 187 15.57 -18.32 -17.09
C ASP A 187 16.16 -19.71 -16.80
N ASN A 188 15.42 -20.59 -16.10
CA ASN A 188 15.93 -21.89 -15.64
C ASN A 188 15.65 -23.07 -16.60
N VAL A 189 14.57 -23.01 -17.40
CA VAL A 189 14.13 -24.14 -18.24
C VAL A 189 14.28 -23.84 -19.73
N ILE A 190 13.87 -22.66 -20.18
CA ILE A 190 13.91 -22.30 -21.61
C ILE A 190 15.28 -21.75 -22.02
N GLY A 191 15.93 -21.01 -21.11
CA GLY A 191 17.20 -20.32 -21.40
C GLY A 191 17.04 -19.07 -22.29
N ASN A 192 15.84 -18.48 -22.38
CA ASN A 192 15.60 -17.28 -23.18
C ASN A 192 14.77 -16.23 -22.42
N VAL A 193 15.08 -14.95 -22.63
CA VAL A 193 14.45 -13.81 -21.95
C VAL A 193 13.36 -13.21 -22.83
N ILE A 194 12.10 -13.37 -22.43
CA ILE A 194 10.98 -12.69 -23.06
C ILE A 194 10.55 -11.53 -22.14
N ALA A 195 11.18 -10.36 -22.30
CA ALA A 195 10.90 -9.21 -21.45
C ALA A 195 9.65 -8.44 -21.90
N TYR A 196 9.55 -8.11 -23.20
CA TYR A 196 8.50 -7.20 -23.68
C TYR A 196 7.16 -7.90 -23.94
N THR A 197 7.15 -9.06 -24.61
CA THR A 197 5.87 -9.71 -24.94
C THR A 197 5.24 -10.38 -23.72
N LEU A 198 6.01 -10.76 -22.70
CA LEU A 198 5.48 -11.38 -21.48
C LEU A 198 4.53 -10.45 -20.74
N HIS A 199 4.95 -9.20 -20.53
CA HIS A 199 4.09 -8.23 -19.85
C HIS A 199 2.77 -8.04 -20.60
N ASP A 200 2.82 -7.93 -21.93
CA ASP A 200 1.64 -7.67 -22.75
C ASP A 200 0.71 -8.89 -22.81
N ASP A 201 1.26 -10.10 -22.91
CA ASP A 201 0.49 -11.34 -22.86
C ASP A 201 -0.21 -11.52 -21.49
N VAL A 202 0.51 -11.28 -20.39
CA VAL A 202 -0.07 -11.34 -19.04
C VAL A 202 -1.16 -10.28 -18.89
N LYS A 203 -0.93 -9.07 -19.40
CA LYS A 203 -1.92 -7.99 -19.38
C LYS A 203 -3.19 -8.34 -20.13
N GLU A 204 -3.06 -8.90 -21.33
CA GLU A 204 -4.22 -9.34 -22.11
C GLU A 204 -4.94 -10.50 -21.40
N ALA A 205 -4.20 -11.47 -20.86
CA ALA A 205 -4.77 -12.61 -20.15
C ALA A 205 -5.56 -12.19 -18.91
N VAL A 206 -5.00 -11.32 -18.07
CA VAL A 206 -5.73 -10.78 -16.91
C VAL A 206 -6.94 -9.96 -17.34
N GLY A 207 -6.78 -9.15 -18.41
CA GLY A 207 -7.88 -8.40 -19.01
C GLY A 207 -9.02 -9.32 -19.44
N LYS A 208 -8.72 -10.47 -20.05
CA LYS A 208 -9.71 -11.49 -20.44
C LYS A 208 -10.39 -12.11 -19.22
N VAL A 209 -9.66 -12.45 -18.17
CA VAL A 209 -10.23 -13.03 -16.92
C VAL A 209 -11.29 -12.12 -16.30
N HIS A 210 -11.06 -10.81 -16.31
CA HIS A 210 -12.03 -9.83 -15.78
C HIS A 210 -13.18 -9.55 -16.75
N SER A 211 -12.87 -9.26 -18.03
CA SER A 211 -13.89 -8.87 -19.02
C SER A 211 -14.84 -10.00 -19.42
N SER A 212 -14.38 -11.24 -19.43
CA SER A 212 -15.22 -12.43 -19.69
C SER A 212 -16.13 -12.80 -18.51
N GLY A 213 -15.90 -12.21 -17.34
CA GLY A 213 -16.61 -12.52 -16.10
C GLY A 213 -16.27 -13.87 -15.49
N MET A 214 -15.20 -14.55 -15.93
CA MET A 214 -14.76 -15.82 -15.34
C MET A 214 -14.49 -15.68 -13.84
N MET A 215 -13.79 -14.62 -13.43
CA MET A 215 -13.53 -14.34 -12.02
C MET A 215 -14.82 -14.10 -11.25
N TYR A 216 -15.71 -13.24 -11.76
CA TYR A 216 -16.98 -12.93 -11.11
C TYR A 216 -17.85 -14.18 -10.93
N LYS A 217 -17.96 -15.03 -11.96
CA LYS A 217 -18.73 -16.29 -11.89
C LYS A 217 -18.16 -17.24 -10.85
N ALA A 218 -16.84 -17.42 -10.81
CA ALA A 218 -16.18 -18.30 -9.84
C ALA A 218 -16.36 -17.80 -8.40
N VAL A 219 -16.28 -16.48 -8.18
CA VAL A 219 -16.50 -15.88 -6.86
C VAL A 219 -17.96 -16.02 -6.43
N MET A 220 -18.92 -15.69 -7.29
CA MET A 220 -20.36 -15.83 -6.96
C MET A 220 -20.77 -17.28 -6.70
N GLY A 221 -20.14 -18.25 -7.35
CA GLY A 221 -20.39 -19.68 -7.12
C GLY A 221 -19.90 -20.21 -5.77
N ASN A 222 -19.01 -19.48 -5.08
CA ASN A 222 -18.52 -19.86 -3.76
C ASN A 222 -18.08 -18.63 -2.95
N ILE A 223 -19.03 -17.73 -2.69
CA ILE A 223 -18.74 -16.40 -2.17
C ILE A 223 -18.04 -16.44 -0.80
N GLU A 224 -18.42 -17.39 0.06
CA GLU A 224 -17.84 -17.58 1.38
C GLU A 224 -16.35 -17.88 1.33
N ASN A 225 -15.86 -18.55 0.28
CA ASN A 225 -14.44 -18.86 0.13
C ASN A 225 -13.60 -17.63 -0.27
N TYR A 226 -14.23 -16.60 -0.83
CA TYR A 226 -13.51 -15.46 -1.42
C TYR A 226 -13.80 -14.12 -0.73
N VAL A 227 -14.93 -13.97 -0.05
CA VAL A 227 -15.36 -12.72 0.59
C VAL A 227 -15.38 -12.91 2.10
N HIS A 228 -14.80 -11.96 2.84
CA HIS A 228 -14.98 -11.93 4.29
C HIS A 228 -16.38 -11.42 4.64
N PRO A 229 -17.11 -12.07 5.58
CA PRO A 229 -18.27 -11.44 6.19
C PRO A 229 -17.93 -10.05 6.72
N ASN A 230 -18.86 -9.11 6.58
CA ASN A 230 -18.66 -7.72 7.00
C ASN A 230 -19.84 -7.20 7.83
N GLU A 231 -20.14 -7.93 8.90
CA GLU A 231 -21.28 -7.68 9.81
C GLU A 231 -21.31 -6.26 10.40
N ASN A 232 -20.17 -5.57 10.44
CA ASN A 232 -20.06 -4.22 11.00
C ASN A 232 -20.32 -3.10 9.98
N LEU A 233 -20.57 -3.39 8.70
CA LEU A 233 -20.97 -2.37 7.72
C LEU A 233 -22.39 -1.86 7.97
N ARG A 234 -23.35 -2.77 8.20
CA ARG A 234 -24.74 -2.41 8.43
C ARG A 234 -24.89 -1.46 9.64
N PRO A 235 -24.35 -1.77 10.84
CA PRO A 235 -24.40 -0.86 11.98
C PRO A 235 -23.80 0.52 11.68
N TYR A 236 -22.76 0.58 10.84
CA TYR A 236 -22.13 1.83 10.45
C TYR A 236 -23.06 2.68 9.59
N PHE A 237 -23.64 2.10 8.54
CA PHE A 237 -24.55 2.82 7.65
C PHE A 237 -25.83 3.24 8.37
N GLU A 238 -26.39 2.37 9.22
CA GLU A 238 -27.53 2.73 10.07
C GLU A 238 -27.18 3.92 10.98
N THR A 239 -25.99 3.93 11.57
CA THR A 239 -25.53 5.04 12.42
C THR A 239 -25.35 6.34 11.62
N LEU A 240 -24.78 6.28 10.41
CA LEU A 240 -24.66 7.45 9.54
C LEU A 240 -26.04 8.01 9.17
N LEU A 241 -26.97 7.15 8.77
CA LEU A 241 -28.29 7.54 8.25
C LEU A 241 -29.29 7.96 9.34
N LYS A 242 -28.99 7.74 10.62
CA LYS A 242 -29.71 8.42 11.73
C LYS A 242 -29.71 9.93 11.55
N ASN A 243 -28.66 10.48 10.96
CA ASN A 243 -28.59 11.88 10.56
C ASN A 243 -29.13 12.06 9.14
N LYS A 244 -30.36 12.58 9.02
CA LYS A 244 -31.08 12.73 7.73
C LYS A 244 -30.39 13.65 6.70
N SER A 245 -29.35 14.39 7.09
CA SER A 245 -28.54 15.19 6.16
C SER A 245 -27.37 14.41 5.53
N LYS A 246 -27.15 13.16 5.95
CA LYS A 246 -26.12 12.27 5.39
C LYS A 246 -26.73 11.33 4.36
N GLU A 247 -26.05 11.19 3.23
CA GLU A 247 -26.48 10.36 2.09
C GLU A 247 -25.32 9.46 1.65
N LEU A 248 -25.61 8.23 1.20
CA LEU A 248 -24.58 7.27 0.76
C LEU A 248 -24.72 6.99 -0.75
N PHE A 249 -23.61 6.69 -1.41
CA PHE A 249 -23.60 6.23 -2.80
C PHE A 249 -22.45 5.28 -3.11
N ILE A 250 -22.58 4.48 -4.17
CA ILE A 250 -21.52 3.57 -4.67
C ILE A 250 -21.08 4.01 -6.07
N ILE A 251 -19.76 3.96 -6.31
CA ILE A 251 -19.16 4.05 -7.65
C ILE A 251 -18.14 2.93 -7.80
N SER A 252 -18.45 1.94 -8.63
CA SER A 252 -17.60 0.77 -8.85
C SER A 252 -17.41 0.41 -10.32
N ASN A 253 -16.27 -0.21 -10.64
CA ASN A 253 -16.01 -0.82 -11.95
C ASN A 253 -16.69 -2.19 -12.11
N SER A 254 -17.10 -2.83 -11.01
CA SER A 254 -17.74 -4.13 -11.04
C SER A 254 -19.17 -4.07 -11.61
N PRO A 255 -19.65 -5.16 -12.24
CA PRO A 255 -21.01 -5.24 -12.74
C PRO A 255 -22.02 -5.39 -11.59
N TYR A 256 -23.28 -4.97 -11.81
CA TYR A 256 -24.31 -4.97 -10.77
C TYR A 256 -24.52 -6.34 -10.11
N ASN A 257 -24.65 -7.41 -10.88
CA ASN A 257 -24.93 -8.74 -10.32
C ASN A 257 -23.84 -9.21 -9.35
N PHE A 258 -22.59 -8.85 -9.62
CA PHE A 258 -21.48 -9.18 -8.74
C PHE A 258 -21.54 -8.38 -7.43
N ILE A 259 -21.79 -7.07 -7.54
CA ILE A 259 -21.99 -6.19 -6.37
C ILE A 259 -23.18 -6.71 -5.54
N ASN A 260 -24.30 -7.00 -6.18
CA ASN A 260 -25.51 -7.46 -5.53
C ASN A 260 -25.26 -8.77 -4.76
N ALA A 261 -24.62 -9.76 -5.38
CA ALA A 261 -24.30 -11.03 -4.72
C ALA A 261 -23.46 -10.82 -3.44
N GLY A 262 -22.39 -10.02 -3.52
CA GLY A 262 -21.54 -9.78 -2.34
C GLY A 262 -22.15 -8.85 -1.31
N MET A 263 -22.93 -7.84 -1.72
CA MET A 263 -23.63 -6.96 -0.78
C MET A 263 -24.75 -7.73 -0.05
N THR A 264 -25.50 -8.59 -0.74
CA THR A 264 -26.45 -9.52 -0.11
C THR A 264 -25.74 -10.41 0.91
N TYR A 265 -24.59 -11.00 0.55
CA TYR A 265 -23.82 -11.83 1.48
C TYR A 265 -23.33 -11.06 2.72
N MET A 266 -22.86 -9.82 2.55
CA MET A 266 -22.29 -9.03 3.64
C MET A 266 -23.33 -8.32 4.52
N MET A 267 -24.47 -7.93 3.95
CA MET A 267 -25.43 -7.01 4.58
C MET A 267 -26.87 -7.51 4.57
N GLY A 268 -27.25 -8.47 3.71
CA GLY A 268 -28.63 -8.90 3.49
C GLY A 268 -29.27 -8.27 2.25
N ASP A 269 -30.44 -8.78 1.86
CA ASP A 269 -31.12 -8.44 0.59
C ASP A 269 -31.57 -6.98 0.45
N ASP A 270 -31.81 -6.31 1.57
CA ASP A 270 -32.27 -4.93 1.66
C ASP A 270 -31.13 -3.89 1.59
N TRP A 271 -29.89 -4.30 1.32
CA TRP A 271 -28.70 -3.43 1.35
C TRP A 271 -28.83 -2.18 0.48
N ARG A 272 -29.65 -2.22 -0.58
CA ARG A 272 -29.83 -1.11 -1.50
C ARG A 272 -30.45 0.13 -0.84
N HIS A 273 -31.28 -0.04 0.18
CA HIS A 273 -31.94 1.07 0.87
C HIS A 273 -30.97 2.02 1.57
N PHE A 274 -29.72 1.59 1.80
CA PHE A 274 -28.69 2.45 2.36
C PHE A 274 -28.16 3.49 1.36
N PHE A 275 -28.28 3.23 0.05
CA PHE A 275 -27.61 4.00 -0.99
C PHE A 275 -28.61 4.78 -1.85
N LYS A 276 -28.42 6.10 -1.90
CA LYS A 276 -29.20 6.99 -2.77
C LYS A 276 -28.95 6.69 -4.25
N TYR A 277 -27.67 6.50 -4.60
CA TYR A 277 -27.24 6.18 -5.97
C TYR A 277 -26.26 5.00 -5.99
N ILE A 278 -26.43 4.14 -6.99
CA ILE A 278 -25.55 2.99 -7.25
C ILE A 278 -25.06 3.10 -8.69
N ILE A 279 -23.77 3.37 -8.87
CA ILE A 279 -23.11 3.44 -10.17
C ILE A 279 -22.17 2.24 -10.30
N VAL A 280 -22.49 1.37 -11.26
CA VAL A 280 -21.74 0.14 -11.56
C VAL A 280 -21.05 0.26 -12.90
N SER A 281 -20.05 -0.57 -13.19
CA SER A 281 -19.31 -0.52 -14.47
C SER A 281 -18.89 0.92 -14.85
N ALA A 282 -18.43 1.71 -13.87
CA ALA A 282 -18.13 3.13 -14.02
C ALA A 282 -16.96 3.41 -14.97
N LYS A 283 -16.09 2.41 -15.20
CA LYS A 283 -14.85 2.50 -15.99
C LYS A 283 -13.83 3.50 -15.43
N LYS A 284 -13.69 3.62 -14.11
CA LYS A 284 -12.58 4.34 -13.47
C LYS A 284 -11.24 3.84 -14.05
N PRO A 285 -10.29 4.73 -14.39
CA PRO A 285 -10.30 6.18 -14.13
C PRO A 285 -11.04 7.02 -15.17
N ASP A 286 -11.58 6.45 -16.27
CA ASP A 286 -12.28 7.22 -17.31
C ASP A 286 -13.50 7.96 -16.76
N PHE A 287 -14.18 7.40 -15.75
CA PHE A 287 -15.26 8.08 -15.03
C PHE A 287 -14.86 9.49 -14.53
N PHE A 288 -13.60 9.65 -14.12
CA PHE A 288 -13.09 10.92 -13.63
C PHE A 288 -12.40 11.74 -14.72
N LYS A 289 -12.16 11.20 -15.92
CA LYS A 289 -11.32 11.85 -16.94
C LYS A 289 -12.04 12.15 -18.24
N LYS A 290 -13.17 11.51 -18.49
CA LYS A 290 -13.91 11.58 -19.75
C LYS A 290 -15.36 11.92 -19.46
N ASP A 291 -16.02 12.56 -20.42
CA ASP A 291 -17.43 12.94 -20.33
C ASP A 291 -18.37 11.84 -20.85
N THR A 292 -18.14 10.60 -20.44
CA THR A 292 -19.00 9.47 -20.85
C THR A 292 -20.40 9.67 -20.26
N PRO A 293 -21.50 9.54 -21.02
CA PRO A 293 -22.84 9.71 -20.49
C PRO A 293 -23.25 8.54 -19.60
N PHE A 294 -24.13 8.81 -18.63
CA PHE A 294 -24.77 7.78 -17.82
C PHE A 294 -25.75 6.95 -18.65
N ARG A 295 -25.84 5.67 -18.34
CA ARG A 295 -26.85 4.74 -18.86
C ARG A 295 -27.62 4.10 -17.72
N LEU A 296 -28.90 3.82 -17.92
CA LEU A 296 -29.70 3.09 -16.95
C LEU A 296 -29.37 1.60 -17.02
N TYR A 297 -29.21 0.94 -15.87
CA TYR A 297 -29.21 -0.51 -15.78
C TYR A 297 -30.64 -0.97 -15.49
N ASP A 298 -31.20 -1.77 -16.41
CA ASP A 298 -32.51 -2.38 -16.23
C ASP A 298 -32.35 -3.71 -15.50
N GLU A 299 -32.97 -3.80 -14.33
CA GLU A 299 -32.89 -4.97 -13.45
C GLU A 299 -33.72 -6.15 -13.96
N GLN A 300 -34.86 -5.87 -14.61
CA GLN A 300 -35.74 -6.91 -15.13
C GLN A 300 -35.13 -7.60 -16.34
N LEU A 301 -34.51 -6.80 -17.22
CA LEU A 301 -33.78 -7.27 -18.38
C LEU A 301 -32.35 -7.70 -18.04
N ASN A 302 -31.87 -7.39 -16.83
CA ASN A 302 -30.53 -7.67 -16.35
C ASN A 302 -29.44 -7.17 -17.31
N THR A 303 -29.60 -5.95 -17.84
CA THR A 303 -28.72 -5.38 -18.87
C THR A 303 -28.76 -3.85 -18.88
N VAL A 304 -27.80 -3.25 -19.57
CA VAL A 304 -27.71 -1.80 -19.75
C VAL A 304 -28.64 -1.35 -20.88
N VAL A 305 -29.41 -0.31 -20.62
CA VAL A 305 -30.23 0.37 -21.62
C VAL A 305 -29.36 1.34 -22.41
N TRP A 306 -28.88 0.91 -23.58
CA TRP A 306 -27.91 1.66 -24.39
C TRP A 306 -28.51 2.78 -25.24
N PHE A 307 -29.79 2.70 -25.63
CA PHE A 307 -30.37 3.62 -26.61
C PHE A 307 -30.55 5.05 -26.08
N ARG A 308 -30.78 5.22 -24.78
CA ARG A 308 -31.04 6.51 -24.14
C ARG A 308 -29.97 6.87 -23.12
N GLN A 309 -29.54 8.13 -23.11
CA GLN A 309 -28.70 8.64 -22.03
C GLN A 309 -29.57 9.01 -20.83
N VAL A 310 -28.97 9.07 -19.65
CA VAL A 310 -29.65 9.51 -18.44
C VAL A 310 -29.43 11.01 -18.28
N ASP A 311 -30.55 11.75 -18.24
CA ASP A 311 -30.55 13.20 -18.08
C ASP A 311 -30.71 13.63 -16.60
N GLU A 312 -31.30 12.77 -15.76
CA GLU A 312 -31.52 12.98 -14.32
C GLU A 312 -31.28 11.70 -13.52
N LEU A 313 -30.72 11.81 -12.31
CA LEU A 313 -30.52 10.68 -11.42
C LEU A 313 -31.71 10.54 -10.45
N GLU A 314 -32.51 9.51 -10.65
CA GLU A 314 -33.54 9.06 -9.72
C GLU A 314 -32.96 8.15 -8.62
N GLU A 315 -33.46 8.32 -7.39
CA GLU A 315 -33.10 7.50 -6.23
C GLU A 315 -33.56 6.04 -6.41
N GLY A 316 -32.74 5.11 -5.95
CA GLY A 316 -33.02 3.67 -6.02
C GLY A 316 -32.76 3.00 -7.37
N LYS A 317 -32.56 3.78 -8.44
CA LYS A 317 -32.14 3.27 -9.76
C LYS A 317 -30.64 2.96 -9.79
N ILE A 318 -30.26 2.09 -10.72
CA ILE A 318 -28.87 1.67 -10.93
C ILE A 318 -28.38 2.25 -12.26
N TYR A 319 -27.16 2.79 -12.23
CA TYR A 319 -26.57 3.47 -13.38
C TYR A 319 -25.26 2.82 -13.80
N CYS A 320 -24.93 2.94 -15.08
CA CYS A 320 -23.71 2.45 -15.70
C CYS A 320 -22.95 3.56 -16.41
N ASN A 321 -21.62 3.40 -16.52
CA ASN A 321 -20.71 4.41 -17.06
C ASN A 321 -20.87 5.76 -16.33
N GLY A 322 -21.13 6.83 -17.07
CA GLY A 322 -21.21 8.17 -16.53
C GLY A 322 -19.85 8.84 -16.36
N ASN A 323 -19.90 10.01 -15.75
CA ASN A 323 -18.73 10.77 -15.39
C ASN A 323 -18.97 11.60 -14.13
N ILE A 324 -17.88 11.96 -13.48
CA ILE A 324 -17.90 12.65 -12.20
C ILE A 324 -18.55 14.04 -12.28
N ASN A 325 -18.38 14.77 -13.39
CA ASN A 325 -18.94 16.10 -13.58
C ASN A 325 -20.47 16.04 -13.71
N ALA A 326 -20.99 15.11 -14.51
CA ALA A 326 -22.41 14.85 -14.62
C ALA A 326 -22.99 14.40 -13.28
N PHE A 327 -22.28 13.49 -12.58
CA PHE A 327 -22.72 13.04 -11.26
C PHE A 327 -22.83 14.19 -10.26
N SER A 328 -21.81 15.05 -10.18
CA SER A 328 -21.81 16.21 -9.28
C SER A 328 -22.95 17.20 -9.57
N LYS A 329 -23.40 17.30 -10.83
CA LYS A 329 -24.53 18.15 -11.22
C LYS A 329 -25.89 17.50 -10.92
N MET A 330 -26.00 16.19 -11.15
CA MET A 330 -27.28 15.46 -11.09
C MET A 330 -27.59 14.90 -9.69
N ALA A 331 -26.58 14.57 -8.88
CA ALA A 331 -26.78 13.82 -7.62
C ALA A 331 -27.59 14.59 -6.56
N ASN A 332 -27.69 15.92 -6.67
CA ASN A 332 -28.55 16.75 -5.82
C ASN A 332 -28.50 16.35 -4.32
N PHE A 333 -27.30 16.28 -3.77
CA PHE A 333 -27.09 15.96 -2.35
C PHE A 333 -27.55 17.12 -1.47
N LYS A 334 -28.12 16.82 -0.31
CA LYS A 334 -28.55 17.83 0.67
C LYS A 334 -27.39 18.69 1.17
N ASN A 335 -26.22 18.07 1.28
CA ASN A 335 -24.95 18.74 1.54
C ASN A 335 -23.89 18.17 0.58
N PRO A 336 -23.31 19.01 -0.30
CA PRO A 336 -22.43 18.55 -1.38
C PRO A 336 -21.02 18.18 -0.91
N ASN A 337 -20.69 18.34 0.36
CA ASN A 337 -19.37 17.94 0.89
C ASN A 337 -19.28 16.41 0.95
N VAL A 338 -18.45 15.86 0.07
CA VAL A 338 -18.27 14.41 -0.08
C VAL A 338 -17.03 13.92 0.65
N LEU A 339 -17.17 12.75 1.31
CA LEU A 339 -16.06 11.89 1.70
C LEU A 339 -16.12 10.60 0.87
N TYR A 340 -15.15 10.40 -0.02
CA TYR A 340 -15.08 9.22 -0.88
C TYR A 340 -14.08 8.19 -0.35
N PHE A 341 -14.53 6.94 -0.22
CA PHE A 341 -13.77 5.80 0.23
C PHE A 341 -13.31 4.96 -0.96
N GLY A 342 -12.03 4.62 -0.98
CA GLY A 342 -11.46 3.74 -2.00
C GLY A 342 -10.22 3.06 -1.50
N ASP A 343 -9.87 1.92 -2.08
CA ASP A 343 -8.61 1.25 -1.80
C ASP A 343 -7.55 1.66 -2.83
N HIS A 344 -7.93 1.97 -4.08
CA HIS A 344 -6.97 2.25 -5.14
C HIS A 344 -6.59 3.74 -5.20
N MET A 345 -5.36 4.07 -4.78
CA MET A 345 -4.87 5.45 -4.71
C MET A 345 -5.06 6.31 -5.98
N PHE A 346 -4.87 5.76 -7.19
CA PHE A 346 -5.00 6.52 -8.45
C PHE A 346 -6.39 6.57 -9.04
N SER A 347 -7.01 5.41 -9.27
CA SER A 347 -8.34 5.38 -9.88
C SER A 347 -9.42 5.92 -8.96
N ASP A 348 -9.23 5.86 -7.63
CA ASP A 348 -10.30 6.18 -6.69
C ASP A 348 -10.05 7.48 -5.93
N LEU A 349 -8.81 7.83 -5.59
CA LEU A 349 -8.55 8.92 -4.64
C LEU A 349 -7.88 10.15 -5.28
N ALA A 350 -7.04 9.96 -6.30
CA ALA A 350 -6.33 11.06 -6.94
C ALA A 350 -7.27 12.04 -7.63
N ASP A 351 -8.13 11.54 -8.51
CA ASP A 351 -8.98 12.40 -9.33
C ASP A 351 -10.08 13.12 -8.51
N PRO A 352 -10.76 12.50 -7.51
CA PRO A 352 -11.72 13.22 -6.68
C PRO A 352 -11.16 14.41 -5.91
N ILE A 353 -9.94 14.31 -5.36
CA ILE A 353 -9.29 15.45 -4.71
C ILE A 353 -8.95 16.51 -5.74
N LEU A 354 -8.26 16.11 -6.82
CA LEU A 354 -7.65 17.06 -7.75
C LEU A 354 -8.68 17.81 -8.62
N GLN A 355 -9.84 17.21 -8.88
CA GLN A 355 -10.85 17.79 -9.77
C GLN A 355 -12.02 18.43 -9.01
N LEU A 356 -12.50 17.80 -7.93
CA LEU A 356 -13.71 18.23 -7.23
C LEU A 356 -13.46 18.76 -5.81
N GLY A 357 -12.24 18.63 -5.29
CA GLY A 357 -11.94 18.97 -3.89
C GLY A 357 -12.67 18.06 -2.89
N TRP A 358 -13.07 16.84 -3.31
CA TRP A 358 -13.67 15.87 -2.41
C TRP A 358 -12.68 15.44 -1.33
N ARG A 359 -13.19 15.21 -0.12
CA ARG A 359 -12.41 14.57 0.94
C ARG A 359 -12.28 13.08 0.63
N THR A 360 -11.20 12.47 1.07
CA THR A 360 -10.89 11.08 0.74
C THR A 360 -10.48 10.25 1.94
N ALA A 361 -10.92 8.99 1.92
CA ALA A 361 -10.58 8.00 2.92
C ALA A 361 -10.01 6.74 2.25
N ALA A 362 -8.75 6.44 2.49
CA ALA A 362 -8.12 5.25 1.93
C ALA A 362 -8.39 4.00 2.79
N ILE A 363 -8.83 2.92 2.15
CA ILE A 363 -8.95 1.61 2.77
C ILE A 363 -7.70 0.79 2.43
N VAL A 364 -6.94 0.42 3.46
CA VAL A 364 -5.68 -0.33 3.31
C VAL A 364 -5.74 -1.59 4.19
N PRO A 365 -6.30 -2.71 3.69
CA PRO A 365 -6.53 -3.92 4.49
C PRO A 365 -5.28 -4.46 5.21
N GLU A 366 -4.10 -4.30 4.61
CA GLU A 366 -2.81 -4.75 5.15
C GLU A 366 -2.42 -4.02 6.44
N LEU A 367 -2.94 -2.80 6.66
CA LEU A 367 -2.59 -1.92 7.78
C LEU A 367 -2.78 -2.58 9.14
N ALA A 368 -3.90 -3.28 9.34
CA ALA A 368 -4.19 -3.92 10.63
C ALA A 368 -3.14 -4.99 10.98
N ARG A 369 -2.66 -5.74 9.98
CA ARG A 369 -1.59 -6.74 10.18
C ARG A 369 -0.28 -6.04 10.52
N GLU A 370 0.09 -4.99 9.80
CA GLU A 370 1.34 -4.27 10.06
C GLU A 370 1.35 -3.62 11.44
N ILE A 371 0.26 -3.00 11.88
CA ILE A 371 0.16 -2.43 13.24
C ILE A 371 0.33 -3.52 14.30
N ARG A 372 -0.29 -4.69 14.12
CA ARG A 372 -0.12 -5.82 15.07
C ARG A 372 1.34 -6.26 15.18
N LEU A 373 2.05 -6.34 14.06
CA LEU A 373 3.48 -6.67 14.04
C LEU A 373 4.32 -5.56 14.69
N GLN A 374 4.01 -4.30 14.41
CA GLN A 374 4.71 -3.15 14.98
C GLN A 374 4.52 -3.00 16.49
N ASN A 375 3.38 -3.46 17.02
CA ASN A 375 3.11 -3.46 18.46
C ASN A 375 3.88 -4.55 19.22
N GLN A 376 4.57 -5.49 18.53
CA GLN A 376 5.33 -6.53 19.21
C GLN A 376 6.56 -5.95 19.91
N LYS A 377 6.84 -6.43 21.12
CA LYS A 377 7.89 -5.87 22.00
C LYS A 377 9.27 -5.95 21.38
N ASP A 378 9.58 -7.06 20.73
CA ASP A 378 10.83 -7.30 20.03
C ASP A 378 10.99 -6.38 18.82
N TYR A 379 9.93 -6.13 18.05
CA TYR A 379 9.97 -5.14 16.97
C TYR A 379 10.27 -3.74 17.50
N ILE A 380 9.54 -3.29 18.54
CA ILE A 380 9.74 -1.96 19.13
C ILE A 380 11.18 -1.80 19.65
N ARG A 381 11.66 -2.77 20.44
CA ARG A 381 13.04 -2.78 20.96
C ARG A 381 14.06 -2.75 19.84
N ASN A 382 13.84 -3.51 18.77
CA ASN A 382 14.74 -3.53 17.62
C ASN A 382 14.79 -2.17 16.90
N ILE A 383 13.65 -1.48 16.74
CA ILE A 383 13.64 -0.13 16.15
C ILE A 383 14.37 0.88 17.04
N VAL A 384 14.15 0.86 18.37
CA VAL A 384 14.89 1.73 19.30
C VAL A 384 16.38 1.40 19.28
N TRP A 385 16.74 0.13 19.12
CA TRP A 385 18.14 -0.28 19.02
C TRP A 385 18.81 0.23 17.74
N ILE A 386 18.14 0.15 16.60
CA ILE A 386 18.63 0.74 15.34
C ILE A 386 18.87 2.24 15.50
N ASP A 387 18.01 2.95 16.24
CA ASP A 387 18.15 4.38 16.50
C ASP A 387 19.36 4.68 17.40
N ALA A 388 19.50 3.97 18.52
CA ALA A 388 20.64 4.10 19.43
C ALA A 388 21.99 3.82 18.73
N LEU A 389 22.06 2.76 17.92
CA LEU A 389 23.25 2.47 17.11
C LEU A 389 23.55 3.59 16.09
N THR A 390 22.50 4.20 15.53
CA THR A 390 22.66 5.32 14.59
C THR A 390 23.22 6.55 15.30
N GLU A 391 22.69 6.91 16.47
CA GLU A 391 23.16 8.05 17.27
C GLU A 391 24.64 7.87 17.70
N ILE A 392 25.01 6.70 18.20
CA ILE A 392 26.39 6.39 18.56
C ILE A 392 27.30 6.51 17.32
N TYR A 393 26.90 5.90 16.19
CA TYR A 393 27.69 5.96 14.97
C TYR A 393 27.88 7.40 14.47
N GLU A 394 26.80 8.18 14.36
CA GLU A 394 26.83 9.56 13.88
C GLU A 394 27.75 10.44 14.74
N ARG A 395 27.74 10.23 16.06
CA ARG A 395 28.57 10.98 17.02
C ARG A 395 30.05 10.69 16.91
N TYR A 396 30.44 9.45 16.56
CA TYR A 396 31.84 9.01 16.63
C TYR A 396 32.46 8.61 15.28
N GLN A 397 31.73 8.70 14.16
CA GLN A 397 32.22 8.27 12.83
C GLN A 397 33.54 8.92 12.39
N TYR A 398 33.84 10.15 12.84
CA TYR A 398 35.10 10.83 12.54
C TYR A 398 36.34 10.06 13.05
N LEU A 399 36.18 9.23 14.09
CA LEU A 399 37.26 8.42 14.65
C LEU A 399 37.68 7.24 13.75
N LYS A 400 36.92 6.96 12.68
CA LYS A 400 37.23 5.87 11.73
C LYS A 400 38.59 6.10 11.05
N ASP A 401 38.94 7.35 10.78
CA ASP A 401 40.21 7.73 10.16
C ASP A 401 41.32 8.04 11.19
N GLU A 402 40.96 8.29 12.45
CA GLU A 402 41.90 8.72 13.50
C GLU A 402 42.40 7.57 14.37
N CYS A 403 41.63 6.47 14.51
CA CYS A 403 41.93 5.40 15.45
C CYS A 403 41.49 4.02 14.94
N ASN A 404 42.45 3.10 14.76
CA ASN A 404 42.19 1.73 14.30
C ASN A 404 41.25 0.94 15.24
N ASP A 405 41.36 1.12 16.56
CA ASP A 405 40.50 0.41 17.52
C ASP A 405 39.06 0.93 17.44
N CYS A 406 38.87 2.24 17.33
CA CYS A 406 37.54 2.83 17.13
C CYS A 406 36.96 2.45 15.76
N ALA A 407 37.78 2.42 14.71
CA ALA A 407 37.35 2.01 13.38
C ALA A 407 36.79 0.58 13.35
N LYS A 408 37.41 -0.35 14.09
CA LYS A 408 36.89 -1.72 14.26
C LYS A 408 35.53 -1.72 14.96
N ILE A 409 35.41 -1.05 16.10
CA ILE A 409 34.14 -0.96 16.86
C ILE A 409 33.05 -0.33 15.99
N LEU A 410 33.33 0.79 15.31
CA LEU A 410 32.35 1.45 14.44
C LEU A 410 31.90 0.57 13.28
N THR A 411 32.80 -0.26 12.73
CA THR A 411 32.46 -1.25 11.70
C THR A 411 31.56 -2.37 12.25
N GLU A 412 31.83 -2.83 13.48
CA GLU A 412 30.96 -3.79 14.17
C GLU A 412 29.57 -3.20 14.44
N LEU A 413 29.48 -1.94 14.89
CA LEU A 413 28.21 -1.24 15.09
C LEU A 413 27.43 -1.08 13.78
N GLU A 414 28.11 -0.76 12.67
CA GLU A 414 27.49 -0.67 11.35
C GLU A 414 26.91 -2.02 10.89
N ASN A 415 27.65 -3.11 11.12
CA ASN A 415 27.19 -4.47 10.82
C ASN A 415 26.00 -4.88 11.70
N GLU A 416 26.08 -4.67 13.02
CA GLU A 416 24.98 -4.96 13.95
C GLU A 416 23.72 -4.17 13.57
N ARG A 417 23.87 -2.89 13.21
CA ARG A 417 22.76 -2.06 12.74
C ARG A 417 22.15 -2.60 11.44
N LYS A 418 22.97 -3.11 10.52
CA LYS A 418 22.50 -3.73 9.27
C LYS A 418 21.70 -5.00 9.56
N GLU A 419 22.16 -5.85 10.47
CA GLU A 419 21.45 -7.06 10.89
C GLU A 419 20.14 -6.75 11.59
N ALA A 420 20.14 -5.77 12.51
CA ALA A 420 18.95 -5.27 13.18
C ALA A 420 17.90 -4.77 12.17
N ARG A 421 18.33 -4.03 11.14
CA ARG A 421 17.48 -3.57 10.03
C ARG A 421 16.89 -4.70 9.20
N GLU A 422 17.68 -5.72 8.84
CA GLU A 422 17.17 -6.89 8.11
C GLU A 422 16.18 -7.68 8.97
N SER A 423 16.47 -7.86 10.27
CA SER A 423 15.57 -8.50 11.22
C SER A 423 14.23 -7.76 11.33
N ALA A 424 14.26 -6.43 11.45
CA ALA A 424 13.04 -5.61 11.48
C ALA A 424 12.24 -5.70 10.17
N LYS A 425 12.93 -5.70 9.02
CA LYS A 425 12.30 -5.89 7.70
C LYS A 425 11.60 -7.25 7.60
N ALA A 426 12.29 -8.31 8.02
CA ALA A 426 11.81 -9.69 7.90
C ALA A 426 10.57 -10.00 8.76
N LYS A 427 10.27 -9.19 9.79
CA LYS A 427 9.03 -9.29 10.58
C LYS A 427 7.75 -9.09 9.76
N PHE A 428 7.83 -8.42 8.60
CA PHE A 428 6.68 -8.15 7.74
C PHE A 428 6.54 -9.18 6.62
N ASN A 429 7.17 -8.91 5.49
CA ASN A 429 7.34 -9.83 4.38
C ASN A 429 8.85 -10.10 4.25
N PRO A 430 9.31 -11.35 4.19
CA PRO A 430 10.74 -11.66 4.20
C PRO A 430 11.48 -11.14 2.96
N HIS A 431 10.79 -11.00 1.83
CA HIS A 431 11.37 -10.54 0.57
C HIS A 431 11.42 -9.01 0.49
N PHE A 432 10.29 -8.36 0.77
CA PHE A 432 10.08 -6.94 0.49
C PHE A 432 9.81 -6.09 1.74
N GLY A 433 9.61 -6.68 2.93
CA GLY A 433 9.37 -5.94 4.17
C GLY A 433 7.98 -5.30 4.26
N SER A 434 7.88 -4.18 4.98
CA SER A 434 6.63 -3.43 5.19
C SER A 434 6.13 -2.76 3.91
N LEU A 435 4.81 -2.74 3.69
CA LEU A 435 4.13 -1.94 2.67
C LEU A 435 4.44 -0.45 2.82
N PHE A 436 4.60 0.04 4.06
CA PHE A 436 4.66 1.46 4.34
C PHE A 436 6.08 2.03 4.41
N ARG A 437 7.10 1.19 4.66
CA ARG A 437 8.45 1.68 4.97
C ARG A 437 9.58 0.91 4.29
N THR A 438 10.64 1.63 3.93
CA THR A 438 11.95 1.15 3.47
C THR A 438 13.01 1.59 4.49
N TYR A 439 13.25 0.78 5.53
CA TYR A 439 14.04 1.15 6.71
C TYR A 439 13.59 2.47 7.34
N ASN A 440 14.23 3.59 7.01
CA ASN A 440 13.93 4.91 7.57
C ASN A 440 12.84 5.64 6.75
N ASN A 441 12.82 5.46 5.43
CA ASN A 441 11.98 6.25 4.52
C ASN A 441 10.59 5.64 4.32
N MET A 442 9.61 6.49 4.02
CA MET A 442 8.33 6.05 3.47
C MET A 442 8.54 5.31 2.16
N THR A 443 7.75 4.27 1.89
CA THR A 443 7.66 3.70 0.55
C THR A 443 7.05 4.69 -0.44
N TYR A 444 7.27 4.44 -1.72
CA TYR A 444 6.59 5.17 -2.78
C TYR A 444 5.05 5.08 -2.66
N PHE A 445 4.54 3.94 -2.20
CA PHE A 445 3.12 3.76 -1.85
C PHE A 445 2.70 4.71 -0.72
N SER A 446 3.42 4.72 0.41
CA SER A 446 3.14 5.60 1.56
C SER A 446 3.13 7.08 1.19
N LYS A 447 4.09 7.53 0.36
CA LYS A 447 4.14 8.92 -0.11
C LYS A 447 2.87 9.32 -0.88
N ARG A 448 2.33 8.39 -1.67
CA ARG A 448 1.09 8.61 -2.42
C ARG A 448 -0.12 8.57 -1.49
N LEU A 449 -0.15 7.62 -0.54
CA LEU A 449 -1.16 7.56 0.51
C LEU A 449 -1.25 8.87 1.31
N SER A 450 -0.12 9.41 1.77
CA SER A 450 -0.08 10.65 2.55
C SER A 450 -0.56 11.87 1.77
N ARG A 451 -0.41 11.86 0.44
CA ARG A 451 -0.81 12.97 -0.44
C ARG A 451 -2.29 12.92 -0.83
N LEU A 452 -2.85 11.71 -0.93
CA LEU A 452 -4.14 11.47 -1.60
C LEU A 452 -5.24 10.99 -0.66
N ALA A 453 -4.98 10.90 0.65
CA ALA A 453 -5.97 10.47 1.61
C ALA A 453 -5.96 11.40 2.82
N ASP A 454 -7.11 12.00 3.15
CA ASP A 454 -7.25 12.79 4.38
C ASP A 454 -7.16 11.91 5.62
N ILE A 455 -7.81 10.75 5.54
CA ILE A 455 -7.74 9.69 6.53
C ILE A 455 -7.47 8.35 5.84
N TYR A 456 -6.89 7.40 6.57
CA TYR A 456 -6.78 6.03 6.11
C TYR A 456 -7.03 5.05 7.26
N THR A 457 -7.56 3.88 6.93
CA THR A 457 -7.85 2.84 7.90
C THR A 457 -7.85 1.46 7.24
N SER A 458 -7.87 0.39 8.04
CA SER A 458 -7.84 -0.97 7.51
C SER A 458 -9.16 -1.42 6.89
N ARG A 459 -10.30 -0.90 7.36
CA ARG A 459 -11.66 -1.22 6.89
C ARG A 459 -12.62 -0.07 7.18
N VAL A 460 -13.63 0.12 6.34
CA VAL A 460 -14.68 1.15 6.52
C VAL A 460 -15.34 1.05 7.91
N SER A 461 -15.66 -0.16 8.37
CA SER A 461 -16.32 -0.41 9.64
C SER A 461 -15.55 0.06 10.88
N ASN A 462 -14.27 0.39 10.76
CA ASN A 462 -13.51 0.99 11.86
C ASN A 462 -14.07 2.36 12.28
N LEU A 463 -14.81 3.02 11.39
CA LEU A 463 -15.51 4.27 11.68
C LEU A 463 -16.67 4.12 12.67
N ASN A 464 -17.12 2.89 12.97
CA ASN A 464 -18.09 2.65 14.06
C ASN A 464 -17.59 3.14 15.43
N ASN A 465 -16.27 3.25 15.61
CA ASN A 465 -15.68 3.71 16.86
C ASN A 465 -15.74 5.25 17.03
N TYR A 466 -16.34 5.96 16.07
CA TYR A 466 -16.33 7.41 16.01
C TYR A 466 -17.75 7.95 15.80
N SER A 467 -18.05 9.07 16.44
CA SER A 467 -19.31 9.80 16.18
C SER A 467 -19.32 10.35 14.76
N ASP A 468 -20.52 10.50 14.19
CA ASP A 468 -20.76 11.19 12.91
C ASP A 468 -20.37 12.69 12.92
N ARG A 469 -19.94 13.22 14.07
CA ARG A 469 -19.40 14.58 14.30
C ARG A 469 -17.94 14.60 14.73
N HIS A 470 -17.24 13.47 14.68
CA HIS A 470 -15.84 13.39 15.10
C HIS A 470 -14.93 14.24 14.21
N SER A 471 -13.92 14.87 14.82
CA SER A 471 -12.85 15.58 14.13
C SER A 471 -11.56 14.79 14.23
N PHE A 472 -11.03 14.40 13.08
CA PHE A 472 -9.72 13.78 12.94
C PHE A 472 -8.66 14.88 12.77
N TYR A 473 -7.53 14.74 13.46
CA TYR A 473 -6.42 15.70 13.41
C TYR A 473 -5.13 15.02 12.96
N ALA A 474 -4.45 15.66 12.01
CA ALA A 474 -3.11 15.25 11.60
C ALA A 474 -2.12 15.46 12.76
N ARG A 475 -1.20 14.52 12.94
CA ARG A 475 -0.11 14.68 13.91
C ARG A 475 0.96 15.60 13.31
N ARG A 476 1.38 16.62 14.06
CA ARG A 476 2.54 17.44 13.70
C ARG A 476 3.81 16.58 13.81
N ASN A 477 4.40 16.26 12.66
CA ASN A 477 5.72 15.63 12.61
C ASN A 477 6.78 16.74 12.61
N ALA A 478 7.75 16.65 13.52
CA ALA A 478 8.88 17.56 13.53
C ALA A 478 9.73 17.37 12.26
N LEU A 479 10.09 18.48 11.62
CA LEU A 479 11.10 18.50 10.55
C LEU A 479 12.49 18.16 11.12
N PRO A 480 13.48 17.77 10.30
CA PRO A 480 14.79 17.35 10.81
C PRO A 480 15.54 18.40 11.65
N HIS A 481 15.23 19.69 11.50
CA HIS A 481 15.80 20.78 12.30
C HIS A 481 14.92 21.19 13.49
N GLU A 482 13.75 20.56 13.65
CA GLU A 482 12.81 20.86 14.73
C GLU A 482 12.94 19.84 15.86
N THR A 483 12.90 20.32 17.10
CA THR A 483 12.84 19.45 18.26
C THR A 483 11.50 18.69 18.28
N PRO A 484 11.51 17.35 18.45
CA PRO A 484 10.28 16.57 18.57
C PRO A 484 9.55 16.83 19.90
N LEU A 485 8.76 17.91 19.95
CA LEU A 485 7.91 18.28 21.08
C LEU A 485 6.57 17.52 21.01
N GLY A 486 6.19 16.85 22.09
CA GLY A 486 4.87 16.22 22.23
C GLY A 486 4.26 16.60 23.57
N PHE A 487 2.95 16.82 23.61
CA PHE A 487 2.25 17.18 24.85
C PHE A 487 2.51 16.18 25.99
N SER A 488 2.56 14.87 25.67
CA SER A 488 2.91 13.81 26.63
C SER A 488 4.41 13.76 27.03
N LYS A 489 5.23 14.68 26.54
CA LYS A 489 6.65 14.85 26.91
C LYS A 489 6.88 16.18 27.66
N LEU A 490 5.83 16.98 27.87
CA LEU A 490 5.91 18.24 28.62
C LEU A 490 5.80 18.04 30.14
N ASP A 491 5.56 16.81 30.60
CA ASP A 491 5.75 16.50 32.01
C ASP A 491 7.26 16.43 32.29
N MET A 492 7.71 17.25 33.27
CA MET A 492 9.04 17.29 33.90
C MET A 492 10.06 18.34 33.41
N TYR A 493 9.69 19.61 33.49
CA TYR A 493 10.61 20.63 33.97
C TYR A 493 9.88 21.55 34.97
N GLU A 494 9.67 21.04 36.17
CA GLU A 494 9.66 21.87 37.39
C GLU A 494 10.87 21.49 38.23
#